data_AF-A0A8J7T9M5-F1
#
_entry.id   AF-A0A8J7T9M5-F1
#
_cell.length_a   1.000
_cell.length_b   1.000
_cell.length_c   1.000
_cell.angle_alpha   90.00
_cell.angle_beta   90.00
_cell.angle_gamma   90.00
#
_symmetry.space_group_name_H-M   'P 1'
#
loop_
_entity.id
_entity.type
_entity.pdbx_description
1 polymer ?
#
loop_
_entity_poly.entity_id
_entity_poly.type
_entity_poly.pdbx_seq_one_letter_code
_entity_poly.pdbx_strand_id
1 'polypeptide(L)'
;MLIKPEHLLGKRVRHAFDEKGRKVWYKGTVAEMRLDGQEYIFKIKYDGFRKMWWFDLWKDYMDSYLELLPVSAEDFVGKKVEHMFVSSEDGSECWWPGRVVNVNRTGDLFVVDYVEEGDDEVSGIIEYPLLDDYMNNEVRIVA
;
A
#
# COMPACT_ATOMS: atom_id res chain seq x y z
N MET A 1 0.93 -16.44 -9.15
CA MET A 1 1.76 -15.22 -9.15
C MET A 1 2.74 -15.34 -8.00
N LEU A 2 4.04 -15.11 -8.22
CA LEU A 2 5.03 -15.11 -7.14
C LEU A 2 4.93 -13.77 -6.39
N ILE A 3 4.72 -13.82 -5.08
CA ILE A 3 4.78 -12.61 -4.24
C ILE A 3 6.24 -12.20 -4.07
N LYS A 4 6.53 -10.90 -4.22
CA LYS A 4 7.85 -10.32 -4.05
C LYS A 4 7.87 -9.36 -2.86
N PRO A 5 9.05 -9.04 -2.28
CA PRO A 5 9.16 -8.13 -1.14
C PRO A 5 8.46 -6.78 -1.36
N GLU A 6 8.59 -6.18 -2.55
CA GLU A 6 7.97 -4.91 -2.91
C GLU A 6 6.43 -4.94 -2.89
N HIS A 7 5.81 -6.12 -2.99
CA HIS A 7 4.35 -6.25 -2.91
C HIS A 7 3.81 -6.03 -1.49
N LEU A 8 4.67 -5.93 -0.47
CA LEU A 8 4.26 -5.50 0.87
C LEU A 8 4.02 -4.00 0.96
N LEU A 9 4.59 -3.17 0.07
CA LEU A 9 4.42 -1.72 0.12
C LEU A 9 2.95 -1.31 0.00
N GLY A 10 2.53 -0.38 0.85
CA GLY A 10 1.16 0.12 0.92
C GLY A 10 0.14 -0.87 1.45
N LYS A 11 0.55 -2.10 1.83
CA LYS A 11 -0.39 -3.11 2.33
C LYS A 11 -0.81 -2.86 3.76
N ARG A 12 -2.08 -3.10 4.03
CA ARG A 12 -2.63 -3.33 5.37
C ARG A 12 -2.22 -4.69 5.88
N VAL A 13 -1.68 -4.71 7.08
CA VAL A 13 -1.10 -5.90 7.71
C VAL A 13 -1.46 -5.98 9.17
N ARG A 14 -1.40 -7.20 9.73
CA ARG A 14 -1.18 -7.40 11.15
C ARG A 14 0.22 -7.99 11.36
N HIS A 15 0.95 -7.44 12.33
CA HIS A 15 2.31 -7.85 12.68
C HIS A 15 2.31 -8.32 14.14
N ALA A 16 2.82 -9.51 14.37
CA ALA A 16 2.98 -10.12 15.68
C ALA A 16 4.33 -9.77 16.32
N PHE A 17 4.30 -9.54 17.62
CA PHE A 17 5.50 -9.54 18.47
C PHE A 17 5.38 -10.67 19.49
N ASP A 18 6.51 -11.28 19.85
CA ASP A 18 6.54 -12.23 20.96
C ASP A 18 6.53 -11.49 22.29
N GLU A 19 5.44 -11.65 23.04
CA GLU A 19 5.33 -11.20 24.41
C GLU A 19 5.09 -12.41 25.31
N LYS A 20 6.12 -12.80 26.07
CA LYS A 20 6.09 -13.94 27.02
C LYS A 20 5.66 -15.27 26.36
N GLY A 21 6.17 -15.54 25.15
CA GLY A 21 5.89 -16.76 24.39
C GLY A 21 4.51 -16.79 23.73
N ARG A 22 3.88 -15.62 23.55
CA ARG A 22 2.63 -15.47 22.80
C ARG A 22 2.77 -14.37 21.76
N LYS A 23 2.24 -14.60 20.57
CA LYS A 23 2.10 -13.58 19.52
C LYS A 23 1.05 -12.55 19.92
N VAL A 24 1.47 -11.28 20.04
CA VAL A 24 0.60 -10.12 20.22
C VAL A 24 0.57 -9.34 18.91
N TRP A 25 -0.63 -9.12 18.37
CA TRP A 25 -0.82 -8.60 17.02
C TRP A 25 -1.16 -7.11 17.01
N TYR A 26 -0.48 -6.36 16.16
CA TYR A 26 -0.72 -4.95 15.91
C TYR A 26 -1.04 -4.73 14.43
N LYS A 27 -2.05 -3.93 14.13
CA LYS A 27 -2.44 -3.59 12.76
C LYS A 27 -1.69 -2.36 12.28
N GLY A 28 -1.31 -2.33 11.01
CA GLY A 28 -0.59 -1.20 10.42
C GLY A 28 -0.58 -1.22 8.90
N THR A 29 0.02 -0.17 8.33
CA THR A 29 0.27 -0.04 6.89
C THR A 29 1.78 0.00 6.65
N VAL A 30 2.27 -0.81 5.72
CA VAL A 30 3.68 -0.77 5.30
C VAL A 30 3.90 0.47 4.43
N ALA A 31 4.76 1.37 4.86
CA ALA A 31 4.91 2.71 4.31
C ALA A 31 6.07 2.84 3.32
N GLU A 32 7.24 2.31 3.68
CA GLU A 32 8.47 2.47 2.90
C GLU A 32 9.24 1.14 2.90
N MET A 33 10.10 0.95 1.91
CA MET A 33 11.03 -0.16 1.81
C MET A 33 12.38 0.39 1.38
N ARG A 34 13.44 -0.18 1.91
CA ARG A 34 14.81 0.07 1.45
C ARG A 34 15.59 -1.22 1.46
N LEU A 35 16.66 -1.24 0.66
CA LEU A 35 17.64 -2.31 0.72
C LEU A 35 18.69 -1.95 1.78
N ASP A 36 18.99 -2.90 2.67
CA ASP A 36 20.07 -2.81 3.64
C ASP A 36 21.00 -4.02 3.43
N GLY A 37 22.06 -3.82 2.62
CA GLY A 37 22.89 -4.92 2.14
C GLY A 37 22.13 -5.86 1.19
N GLN A 38 21.80 -7.06 1.66
CA GLN A 38 21.02 -8.06 0.92
C GLN A 38 19.60 -8.25 1.48
N GLU A 39 19.24 -7.49 2.52
CA GLU A 39 17.97 -7.63 3.22
C GLU A 39 17.03 -6.46 2.86
N TYR A 40 15.73 -6.76 2.78
CA TYR A 40 14.69 -5.76 2.59
C TYR A 40 14.18 -5.31 3.95
N ILE A 41 14.42 -4.04 4.30
CA ILE A 41 13.90 -3.46 5.53
C ILE A 41 12.73 -2.55 5.18
N PHE A 42 11.63 -2.74 5.89
CA PHE A 42 10.38 -2.05 5.67
C PHE A 42 10.06 -1.15 6.85
N LYS A 43 9.48 0.01 6.56
CA LYS A 43 8.92 0.92 7.53
C LYS A 43 7.43 0.65 7.66
N ILE A 44 6.92 0.53 8.87
CA ILE A 44 5.50 0.32 9.15
C ILE A 44 4.93 1.42 10.02
N LYS A 45 3.70 1.82 9.68
CA LYS A 45 2.85 2.72 10.44
C LYS A 45 1.76 1.92 11.16
N TYR A 46 1.90 1.70 12.46
CA TYR A 46 0.84 1.06 13.25
C TYR A 46 -0.33 2.01 13.54
N ASP A 47 -1.52 1.42 13.58
CA ASP A 47 -2.77 2.11 13.89
C ASP A 47 -2.73 2.69 15.31
N GLY A 48 -3.19 3.93 15.48
CA GLY A 48 -3.25 4.60 16.79
C GLY A 48 -1.89 5.12 17.32
N PHE A 49 -0.78 4.80 16.66
CA PHE A 49 0.53 5.34 17.02
C PHE A 49 0.87 6.55 16.15
N ARG A 50 1.76 7.44 16.61
CA ARG A 50 2.28 8.56 15.80
C ARG A 50 3.60 8.24 15.11
N LYS A 51 4.43 7.40 15.72
CA LYS A 51 5.72 6.97 15.17
C LYS A 51 5.55 5.89 14.09
N MET A 52 6.64 5.63 13.39
CA MET A 52 6.84 4.52 12.46
C MET A 52 8.11 3.77 12.86
N TRP A 53 8.24 2.52 12.44
CA TRP A 53 9.34 1.63 12.83
C TRP A 53 9.84 0.82 11.64
N TRP A 54 11.11 0.44 11.67
CA TRP A 54 11.75 -0.37 10.64
C TRP A 54 11.90 -1.83 11.11
N PHE A 55 11.54 -2.78 10.26
CA PHE A 55 11.61 -4.22 10.50
C PHE A 55 11.90 -4.99 9.21
N ASP A 56 12.39 -6.22 9.32
CA ASP A 56 12.41 -7.16 8.20
C ASP A 56 11.03 -7.82 8.05
N LEU A 57 10.06 -7.04 7.56
CA LEU A 57 8.69 -7.51 7.40
C LEU A 57 8.55 -8.62 6.35
N TRP A 58 9.51 -8.74 5.43
CA TRP A 58 9.50 -9.84 4.47
C TRP A 58 9.81 -11.16 5.17
N LYS A 59 10.83 -11.18 6.02
CA LYS A 59 11.08 -12.33 6.89
C LYS A 59 9.91 -12.61 7.81
N ASP A 60 9.34 -11.58 8.44
CA ASP A 60 8.18 -11.75 9.32
C ASP A 60 6.97 -12.33 8.56
N TYR A 61 6.76 -11.96 7.30
CA TYR A 61 5.74 -12.56 6.43
C TYR A 61 6.02 -14.04 6.17
N MET A 62 7.26 -14.38 5.80
CA MET A 62 7.67 -15.76 5.54
C MET A 62 7.56 -16.64 6.80
N ASP A 63 7.86 -16.08 7.98
CA ASP A 63 7.83 -16.76 9.27
C ASP A 63 6.44 -16.70 9.97
N SER A 64 5.41 -16.21 9.28
CA SER A 64 4.03 -16.07 9.80
C SER A 64 3.91 -15.17 11.04
N TYR A 65 4.79 -14.18 11.17
CA TYR A 65 4.69 -13.04 12.10
C TYR A 65 4.03 -11.83 11.43
N LEU A 66 3.94 -11.78 10.11
CA LEU A 66 3.17 -10.77 9.37
C LEU A 66 2.07 -11.44 8.54
N GLU A 67 0.88 -10.87 8.56
CA GLU A 67 -0.22 -11.31 7.69
C GLU A 67 -0.86 -10.12 6.98
N LEU A 68 -1.16 -10.28 5.70
CA LEU A 68 -1.92 -9.31 4.92
C LEU A 68 -3.37 -9.27 5.41
N LEU A 69 -3.93 -8.07 5.53
CA LEU A 69 -5.33 -7.86 5.86
C LEU A 69 -6.12 -7.50 4.60
N PRO A 70 -7.37 -7.95 4.48
CA PRO A 70 -8.27 -7.45 3.45
C PRO A 70 -8.53 -5.97 3.68
N VAL A 71 -8.78 -5.24 2.59
CA VAL A 71 -9.16 -3.83 2.60
C VAL A 71 -10.58 -3.68 2.09
N SER A 72 -11.22 -2.61 2.55
CA SER A 72 -12.55 -2.20 2.15
C SER A 72 -12.50 -0.79 1.57
N ALA A 73 -13.63 -0.31 1.05
CA ALA A 73 -13.69 1.05 0.53
C ALA A 73 -13.33 2.13 1.57
N GLU A 74 -13.67 1.90 2.85
CA GLU A 74 -13.37 2.82 3.95
C GLU A 74 -11.86 2.97 4.21
N ASP A 75 -11.05 1.96 3.85
CA ASP A 75 -9.60 2.02 3.99
C ASP A 75 -8.95 2.96 2.95
N PHE A 76 -9.63 3.21 1.83
CA PHE A 76 -9.15 4.06 0.75
C PHE A 76 -9.65 5.49 0.82
N VAL A 77 -10.94 5.71 1.10
CA VAL A 77 -11.56 7.04 0.99
C VAL A 77 -10.83 8.07 1.85
N GLY A 78 -10.40 9.17 1.21
CA GLY A 78 -9.66 10.25 1.81
C GLY A 78 -8.16 10.02 1.98
N LYS A 79 -7.64 8.83 1.67
CA LYS A 79 -6.21 8.50 1.71
C LYS A 79 -5.48 8.97 0.47
N LYS A 80 -4.17 9.18 0.65
CA LYS A 80 -3.22 9.27 -0.44
C LYS A 80 -2.88 7.86 -0.93
N VAL A 81 -2.72 7.72 -2.23
CA VAL A 81 -2.35 6.47 -2.89
C VAL A 81 -1.25 6.73 -3.92
N GLU A 82 -0.53 5.67 -4.26
CA GLU A 82 0.26 5.62 -5.48
C GLU A 82 -0.35 4.55 -6.38
N HIS A 83 -0.71 4.90 -7.61
CA HIS A 83 -1.32 4.01 -8.59
C HIS A 83 -0.34 3.75 -9.73
N MET A 84 -0.05 2.48 -9.98
CA MET A 84 0.80 2.01 -11.06
C MET A 84 0.03 1.94 -12.37
N PHE A 85 0.63 2.52 -13.40
CA PHE A 85 0.20 2.40 -14.79
C PHE A 85 1.35 1.89 -15.63
N VAL A 86 1.04 1.16 -16.69
CA VAL A 86 2.04 0.68 -17.65
C VAL A 86 2.08 1.64 -18.83
N SER A 87 3.25 2.21 -19.11
CA SER A 87 3.50 3.05 -20.27
C SER A 87 3.24 2.29 -21.57
N SER A 88 2.41 2.86 -22.45
CA SER A 88 2.13 2.27 -23.76
C SER A 88 3.32 2.35 -24.72
N GLU A 89 4.30 3.21 -24.45
CA GLU A 89 5.45 3.43 -25.34
C GLU A 89 6.53 2.37 -25.15
N ASP A 90 6.88 2.07 -23.90
CA ASP A 90 8.01 1.20 -23.56
C ASP A 90 7.65 0.05 -22.60
N GLY A 91 6.39 -0.02 -22.15
CA GLY A 91 5.91 -1.06 -21.23
C GLY A 91 6.44 -0.91 -19.80
N SER A 92 7.06 0.23 -19.45
CA SER A 92 7.56 0.47 -18.10
C SER A 92 6.42 0.77 -17.12
N GLU A 93 6.60 0.38 -15.86
CA GLU A 93 5.68 0.72 -14.77
C GLU A 93 5.97 2.14 -14.26
N CYS A 94 4.94 2.97 -14.16
CA CYS A 94 5.00 4.32 -13.60
C CYS A 94 4.03 4.44 -12.43
N TRP A 95 4.49 4.95 -11.28
CA TRP A 95 3.67 5.14 -10.08
C TRP A 95 3.23 6.59 -9.96
N TRP A 96 1.93 6.82 -9.96
CA TRP A 96 1.31 8.14 -9.97
C TRP A 96 0.68 8.47 -8.63
N PRO A 97 1.03 9.61 -8.01
CA PRO A 97 0.43 10.02 -6.75
C PRO A 97 -1.01 10.47 -6.96
N GLY A 98 -1.90 9.99 -6.10
CA GLY A 98 -3.30 10.37 -6.12
C GLY A 98 -3.90 10.49 -4.73
N ARG A 99 -5.08 11.09 -4.66
CA ARG A 99 -5.91 11.09 -3.46
C ARG A 99 -7.28 10.51 -3.78
N VAL A 100 -7.69 9.51 -3.03
CA VAL A 100 -9.04 8.95 -3.17
C VAL A 100 -10.03 9.92 -2.56
N VAL A 101 -10.94 10.44 -3.39
CA VAL A 101 -11.91 11.47 -2.99
C VAL A 101 -13.19 10.83 -2.51
N ASN A 102 -13.69 9.83 -3.24
CA ASN A 102 -14.97 9.21 -2.97
C ASN A 102 -15.00 7.77 -3.51
N VAL A 103 -16.05 7.04 -3.16
CA VAL A 103 -16.40 5.75 -3.77
C VAL A 103 -17.87 5.80 -4.16
N ASN A 104 -18.24 5.08 -5.22
CA ASN A 104 -19.64 4.96 -5.61
C ASN A 104 -20.46 4.21 -4.56
N ARG A 105 -21.79 4.13 -4.75
CA ARG A 105 -22.70 3.50 -3.79
C ARG A 105 -22.47 1.99 -3.62
N THR A 106 -21.94 1.33 -4.64
CA THR A 106 -21.67 -0.12 -4.65
C THR A 106 -20.34 -0.46 -4.00
N GLY A 107 -19.44 0.51 -3.80
CA GLY A 107 -18.17 0.33 -3.11
C GLY A 107 -17.05 -0.23 -4.00
N ASP A 108 -17.25 -0.28 -5.31
CA ASP A 108 -16.35 -0.92 -6.28
C ASP A 108 -15.61 0.07 -7.17
N LEU A 109 -16.17 1.26 -7.45
CA LEU A 109 -15.48 2.31 -8.22
C LEU A 109 -15.13 3.50 -7.34
N PHE A 110 -13.86 3.86 -7.34
CA PHE A 110 -13.27 4.92 -6.53
C PHE A 110 -12.90 6.10 -7.40
N VAL A 111 -13.29 7.28 -6.97
CA VAL A 111 -12.92 8.55 -7.57
C VAL A 111 -11.55 8.94 -7.02
N VAL A 112 -10.54 9.00 -7.89
CA VAL A 112 -9.16 9.40 -7.55
C VAL A 112 -8.82 10.70 -8.22
N ASP A 113 -8.31 11.64 -7.44
CA ASP A 113 -7.78 12.92 -7.88
C ASP A 113 -6.26 12.80 -7.98
N TYR A 114 -5.75 12.79 -9.21
CA TYR A 114 -4.31 12.72 -9.48
C TYR A 114 -3.72 14.11 -9.58
N VAL A 115 -2.54 14.28 -8.99
CA VAL A 115 -1.78 15.54 -9.04
C VAL A 115 -0.55 15.30 -9.91
N GLU A 116 -0.45 15.96 -11.05
CA GLU A 116 0.81 16.10 -11.77
C GLU A 116 1.66 17.20 -11.14
N GLU A 117 2.93 16.91 -10.89
CA GLU A 117 3.93 17.97 -10.68
C GLU A 117 4.48 18.39 -12.06
N GLY A 118 3.84 19.36 -12.73
CA GLY A 118 4.28 19.87 -14.04
C GLY A 118 3.27 20.82 -14.72
N ASP A 119 3.72 21.51 -15.77
CA ASP A 119 2.94 22.48 -16.58
C ASP A 119 2.03 21.81 -17.64
N ASP A 120 2.17 20.49 -17.87
CA ASP A 120 1.30 19.74 -18.76
C ASP A 120 0.11 19.22 -17.94
N GLU A 121 -1.02 19.91 -18.07
CA GLU A 121 -2.22 19.78 -17.23
C GLU A 121 -3.04 18.53 -17.63
N VAL A 122 -2.75 17.37 -17.03
CA VAL A 122 -3.73 16.27 -16.89
C VAL A 122 -3.97 16.00 -15.40
N SER A 123 -4.29 17.07 -14.65
CA SER A 123 -4.99 16.93 -13.38
C SER A 123 -6.40 16.40 -13.66
N GLY A 124 -6.69 15.18 -13.23
CA GLY A 124 -7.93 14.49 -13.58
C GLY A 124 -8.54 13.77 -12.38
N ILE A 125 -9.84 13.96 -12.22
CA ILE A 125 -10.68 13.14 -11.34
C ILE A 125 -11.16 11.94 -12.18
N ILE A 126 -10.66 10.74 -11.87
CA ILE A 126 -10.92 9.52 -12.66
C ILE A 126 -11.42 8.40 -11.74
N GLU A 127 -12.31 7.55 -12.25
CA GLU A 127 -12.85 6.40 -11.53
C GLU A 127 -12.07 5.10 -11.81
N TYR A 128 -11.69 4.37 -10.76
CA TYR A 128 -10.94 3.12 -10.83
C TYR A 128 -11.45 2.05 -9.86
N PRO A 129 -11.33 0.75 -10.20
CA PRO A 129 -11.67 -0.35 -9.32
C PRO A 129 -10.55 -0.65 -8.31
N LEU A 130 -10.23 0.30 -7.43
CA LEU A 130 -9.03 0.24 -6.57
C LEU A 130 -8.91 -0.99 -5.67
N LEU A 131 -10.01 -1.67 -5.34
CA LEU A 131 -9.93 -2.93 -4.59
C LEU A 131 -9.27 -4.03 -5.43
N ASP A 132 -9.59 -4.12 -6.72
CA ASP A 132 -8.99 -5.08 -7.64
C ASP A 132 -7.54 -4.68 -7.93
N ASP A 133 -7.30 -3.39 -8.20
CA ASP A 133 -5.95 -2.84 -8.40
C ASP A 133 -5.07 -3.12 -7.17
N TYR A 134 -5.64 -3.02 -5.97
CA TYR A 134 -4.91 -3.31 -4.74
C TYR A 134 -4.57 -4.79 -4.63
N MET A 135 -5.50 -5.68 -4.98
CA MET A 135 -5.25 -7.12 -4.99
C MET A 135 -4.16 -7.51 -6.00
N ASN A 136 -4.07 -6.78 -7.11
CA ASN A 136 -3.06 -6.98 -8.15
C ASN A 136 -1.71 -6.32 -7.85
N ASN A 137 -1.60 -5.54 -6.77
CA ASN A 137 -0.42 -4.72 -6.41
C ASN A 137 -0.18 -3.55 -7.38
N GLU A 138 -1.26 -3.01 -7.93
CA GLU A 138 -1.29 -1.89 -8.86
C GLU A 138 -1.61 -0.58 -8.12
N VAL A 139 -2.16 -0.63 -6.90
CA VAL A 139 -2.28 0.55 -6.03
C VAL A 139 -1.76 0.30 -4.62
N ARG A 140 -1.16 1.35 -4.03
CA ARG A 140 -0.60 1.35 -2.67
C ARG A 140 -1.26 2.44 -1.84
N ILE A 141 -1.62 2.13 -0.58
CA ILE A 141 -2.05 3.15 0.39
C ILE A 141 -0.81 3.81 0.99
N VAL A 142 -0.73 5.14 0.92
CA VAL A 142 0.37 5.92 1.53
C VAL A 142 0.02 6.26 2.98
N ALA A 143 0.94 5.96 3.90
CA ALA A 143 0.73 5.99 5.36
C ALA A 143 1.42 7.14 6.10
#